data_AF-X8CSY0-F1
#
_entry.id   AF-X8CSY0-F1
#
_cell.length_a   1.000
_cell.length_b   1.000
_cell.length_c   1.000
_cell.angle_alpha   90.00
_cell.angle_beta   90.00
_cell.angle_gamma   90.00
#
_symmetry.space_group_name_H-M   'P 1'
#
loop_
_entity.id
_entity.type
_entity.pdbx_description
1 polymer ?
#
loop_
_entity_poly.entity_id
_entity_poly.type
_entity_poly.pdbx_seq_one_letter_code
_entity_poly.pdbx_strand_id
1 'polypeptide(L)' 'MNTDMLNSAPMYRQFRPDLEAPSRDDALLAFPAMQAMPTPYVEASDISNAVCFLASDESRYVTGLQFKVDAGAMLKF' A
#
# COMPACT_ATOMS: atom_id res chain seq x y z
N MET A 1 2.80 0.87 -0.18
CA MET A 1 3.52 1.44 0.98
C MET A 1 4.06 2.81 0.59
N ASN A 2 4.06 3.78 1.50
CA ASN A 2 4.61 5.13 1.27
C ASN A 2 6.14 5.07 1.15
N THR A 3 6.66 5.01 -0.09
CA THR A 3 8.09 4.89 -0.39
C THR A 3 8.49 5.86 -1.48
N ASP A 4 9.79 6.07 -1.66
CA ASP A 4 10.32 6.87 -2.78
C ASP A 4 9.92 6.29 -4.15
N MET A 5 9.74 4.96 -4.24
CA MET A 5 9.24 4.32 -5.45
C MET A 5 7.81 4.75 -5.76
N LEU A 6 6.91 4.73 -4.76
CA LEU A 6 5.54 5.21 -4.91
C LEU A 6 5.51 6.72 -5.19
N ASN A 7 6.40 7.48 -4.54
CA ASN A 7 6.52 8.92 -4.69
C ASN A 7 7.48 9.33 -5.83
N SER A 8 7.38 8.64 -6.96
CA SER A 8 8.21 8.91 -8.14
C SER A 8 7.38 9.47 -9.30
N ALA A 9 7.99 10.31 -10.13
CA ALA A 9 7.31 10.90 -11.30
C ALA A 9 6.69 9.86 -12.26
N PRO A 10 7.33 8.69 -12.53
CA PRO A 10 6.70 7.62 -13.30
C PRO A 10 5.42 7.08 -12.66
N MET A 11 5.39 6.91 -11.33
CA MET A 11 4.19 6.45 -10.63
C MET A 11 3.05 7.47 -10.72
N TYR A 12 3.33 8.76 -10.54
CA TYR A 12 2.28 9.78 -10.65
C TYR A 12 1.63 9.80 -12.03
N ARG A 13 2.42 9.67 -13.11
CA ARG A 13 1.90 9.55 -14.49
C ARG A 13 1.06 8.29 -14.69
N GLN A 14 1.40 7.18 -14.04
CA GLN A 14 0.63 5.95 -14.14
C GLN A 14 -0.77 6.08 -13.51
N PHE A 15 -0.87 6.78 -12.38
CA PHE A 15 -2.14 6.96 -11.66
C PHE A 15 -2.95 8.17 -12.14
N ARG A 16 -2.30 9.15 -12.78
CA ARG A 16 -2.92 10.33 -13.39
C ARG A 16 -2.48 10.49 -14.85
N PRO A 17 -2.82 9.52 -15.73
CA PRO A 17 -2.46 9.60 -17.14
C PRO A 17 -3.19 10.74 -17.87
N ASP A 18 -4.20 11.33 -17.23
CA ASP A 18 -4.95 12.50 -17.70
C ASP A 18 -4.19 13.83 -17.58
N LEU A 19 -3.08 13.87 -16.82
CA LEU A 19 -2.27 15.08 -16.60
C LEU A 19 -0.89 14.95 -17.25
N GLU A 20 -0.40 16.05 -17.84
CA GLU A 20 0.93 16.08 -18.48
C GLU A 20 2.08 15.95 -17.47
N ALA A 21 1.97 16.62 -16.31
CA ALA A 21 2.96 16.62 -15.25
C ALA A 21 2.27 16.53 -13.87
N PRO A 22 1.73 15.35 -13.49
CA PRO A 22 1.01 15.20 -12.24
C PRO A 22 1.92 15.39 -11.03
N SER A 23 1.41 16.13 -10.05
CA SER A 23 2.06 16.29 -8.74
C SER A 23 1.77 15.10 -7.82
N ARG A 24 2.40 15.08 -6.66
CA ARG A 24 2.09 14.12 -5.59
C ARG A 24 0.63 14.25 -5.14
N ASP A 25 0.16 15.47 -4.94
CA ASP A 25 -1.19 15.73 -4.44
C ASP A 25 -2.24 15.27 -5.45
N ASP A 26 -1.96 15.41 -6.75
CA ASP A 26 -2.80 14.87 -7.82
C ASP A 26 -2.89 13.34 -7.77
N ALA A 27 -1.78 12.67 -7.48
CA ALA A 27 -1.72 11.21 -7.41
C ALA A 27 -2.36 10.66 -6.13
N LEU A 28 -2.25 11.36 -4.99
CA LEU A 28 -2.88 10.98 -3.73
C LEU A 28 -4.40 10.84 -3.84
N LEU A 29 -5.03 11.61 -4.73
CA LEU A 29 -6.47 11.51 -4.99
C LEU A 29 -6.85 10.22 -5.73
N ALA A 30 -5.94 9.70 -6.55
CA ALA A 30 -6.16 8.50 -7.35
C ALA A 30 -5.73 7.22 -6.63
N PHE A 31 -4.73 7.29 -5.75
CA PHE A 31 -4.20 6.11 -5.07
C PHE A 31 -5.27 5.27 -4.34
N PRO A 32 -6.25 5.82 -3.60
CA PRO A 32 -7.32 5.08 -2.92
C PRO A 32 -8.19 4.20 -3.84
N ALA A 33 -8.13 4.38 -5.16
CA ALA A 33 -8.90 3.59 -6.10
C ALA A 33 -8.56 2.09 -6.02
N MET A 34 -7.32 1.75 -5.65
CA MET A 34 -6.85 0.37 -5.57
C MET A 34 -7.24 -0.38 -4.29
N GLN A 35 -7.71 0.31 -3.24
CA GLN A 35 -7.88 -0.19 -1.87
C GLN A 35 -9.36 -0.12 -1.49
N ALA A 36 -9.85 -1.10 -0.72
CA ALA A 36 -11.24 -1.05 -0.23
C ALA A 36 -11.41 -0.03 0.91
N MET A 37 -10.38 0.18 1.72
CA MET A 37 -10.38 1.18 2.79
C MET A 37 -10.06 2.59 2.24
N PRO A 38 -10.57 3.66 2.89
CA PRO A 38 -10.34 5.04 2.47
C PRO A 38 -8.93 5.53 2.85
N THR A 39 -7.90 4.89 2.32
CA THR A 39 -6.48 5.25 2.51
C THR A 39 -5.72 5.16 1.19
N PRO A 40 -4.82 6.10 0.88
CA PRO A 40 -4.04 6.06 -0.36
C PRO A 40 -2.97 4.97 -0.35
N TYR A 41 -2.48 4.56 0.82
CA TYR A 41 -1.45 3.54 0.97
C TYR A 41 -1.32 3.13 2.43
N VAL A 42 -0.63 2.03 2.66
CA VAL A 42 -0.11 1.67 3.99
C VAL A 42 1.24 2.35 4.23
N GLU A 43 1.60 2.54 5.48
CA GLU A 43 2.91 3.02 5.92
C GLU A 43 3.87 1.85 6.17
N ALA A 44 5.18 2.14 6.25
CA ALA A 44 6.17 1.12 6.57
C ALA A 44 5.92 0.48 7.95
N SER A 45 5.43 1.26 8.91
CA SER A 45 5.03 0.79 10.23
C SER A 45 3.95 -0.28 10.19
N ASP A 46 3.00 -0.21 9.25
CA ASP A 46 1.93 -1.21 9.15
C ASP A 46 2.50 -2.58 8.76
N ILE A 47 3.49 -2.59 7.87
CA ILE A 47 4.21 -3.80 7.47
C ILE A 47 5.10 -4.30 8.63
N SER A 48 5.83 -3.40 9.30
CA SER A 48 6.68 -3.74 10.44
C SER A 48 5.89 -4.35 11.61
N ASN A 49 4.66 -3.90 11.84
CA ASN A 49 3.78 -4.48 12.86
C ASN A 49 3.44 -5.96 12.53
N ALA A 50 3.13 -6.26 11.27
CA ALA A 50 2.88 -7.65 10.85
C ALA A 50 4.15 -8.52 10.97
N VAL A 51 5.32 -7.96 10.63
CA VAL A 51 6.61 -8.65 10.83
C VAL A 51 6.86 -8.92 12.32
N CYS A 52 6.63 -7.94 13.19
CA CYS A 52 6.81 -8.08 14.63
C CYS A 52 5.89 -9.16 15.20
N PHE A 53 4.60 -9.17 14.78
CA PHE A 53 3.66 -10.22 15.14
C PHE A 53 4.20 -11.59 14.72
N LEU A 54 4.54 -11.77 13.44
CA LEU A 54 4.99 -13.05 12.87
C LEU A 54 6.31 -13.56 13.46
N ALA A 55 7.16 -12.66 13.96
CA ALA A 55 8.43 -12.99 14.60
C ALA A 55 8.28 -13.30 16.11
N SER A 56 7.13 -13.00 16.71
CA SER A 56 6.90 -13.16 18.15
C SER A 56 6.38 -14.55 18.52
N ASP A 57 6.41 -14.87 19.81
CA ASP A 57 5.80 -16.09 20.36
C ASP A 57 4.26 -16.10 20.20
N GLU A 58 3.62 -14.94 20.01
CA GLU A 58 2.16 -14.83 19.78
C GLU A 58 1.73 -15.56 18.51
N SER A 59 2.63 -15.73 17.55
CA SER A 59 2.38 -16.41 16.28
C SER A 59 3.15 -17.73 16.13
N ARG A 60 3.58 -18.38 17.23
CA ARG A 60 4.48 -19.57 17.21
C ARG A 60 4.03 -20.76 16.34
N TYR A 61 2.76 -20.84 15.95
CA TYR A 61 2.23 -21.88 15.07
C TYR A 61 1.57 -21.34 13.80
N VAL A 62 1.78 -20.05 13.48
CA VAL A 62 1.35 -19.45 12.22
C VAL A 62 2.41 -19.77 11.16
N THR A 63 2.07 -20.63 10.20
CA THR A 63 2.97 -21.04 9.13
C THR A 63 2.21 -21.22 7.81
N GLY A 64 2.89 -21.04 6.67
CA GLY A 64 2.28 -21.15 5.33
C GLY A 64 1.23 -20.08 4.99
N LEU A 65 1.08 -19.05 5.83
CA LEU A 65 0.07 -18.00 5.67
C LEU A 65 0.53 -16.92 4.68
N GLN A 66 -0.33 -16.57 3.73
CA GLN A 66 -0.20 -15.36 2.91
C GLN A 66 -0.84 -14.18 3.64
N PHE A 67 -0.09 -13.55 4.54
CA PHE A 67 -0.59 -12.42 5.34
C PHE A 67 -0.58 -11.13 4.51
N LYS A 68 -1.76 -10.73 4.01
CA LYS A 68 -1.93 -9.49 3.24
C LYS A 68 -2.11 -8.29 4.17
N VAL A 69 -1.28 -7.27 3.97
CA VAL A 69 -1.42 -5.93 4.58
C VAL A 69 -1.59 -4.93 3.44
N ASP A 70 -2.78 -4.90 2.85
CA ASP A 70 -3.04 -4.29 1.54
C ASP A 70 -4.23 -3.31 1.53
N ALA A 71 -4.77 -2.96 2.70
CA ALA A 71 -5.96 -2.12 2.83
C ALA A 71 -7.19 -2.65 2.02
N GLY A 72 -7.27 -3.97 1.83
CA GLY A 72 -8.35 -4.64 1.10
C GLY A 72 -8.24 -4.56 -0.42
N ALA A 73 -7.04 -4.27 -0.96
CA ALA A 73 -6.84 -4.19 -2.40
C ALA A 73 -7.23 -5.49 -3.13
N MET A 74 -6.84 -6.64 -2.60
CA MET A 74 -7.18 -7.95 -3.20
C MET A 74 -8.67 -8.33 -3.14
N LEU A 75 -9.53 -7.51 -2.51
CA LEU A 75 -10.98 -7.71 -2.53
C LEU A 75 -11.65 -7.02 -3.73
N LYS A 76 -10.91 -6.14 -4.43
CA LYS A 76 -11.38 -5.44 -5.63
C LYS A 76 -11.06 -6.17 -6.94
N PHE A 77 -10.31 -7.29 -6.87
CA PHE A 77 -9.82 -8.08 -8.00
C PHE A 77 -10.22 -9.54 -7.89
#